data_AF-A0A979G610-F1
#
_entry.id   AF-A0A979G610-F1
#
_cell.length_a   1.000
_cell.length_b   1.000
_cell.length_c   1.000
_cell.angle_alpha   90.00
_cell.angle_beta   90.00
_cell.angle_gamma   90.00
#
_symmetry.space_group_name_H-M   'P 1'
#
loop_
_entity.id
_entity.type
_entity.pdbx_description
1 polymer ?
#
loop_
_entity_poly.entity_id
_entity_poly.type
_entity_poly.pdbx_seq_one_letter_code
_entity_poly.pdbx_strand_id
1 'polypeptide(L)'
;MRDIVQVIVGGVIRVPASGGAVSIGGEAPAISVYAEGDNQVISVGAAPYYLTGKIGVIGDSQGTGQYQSPGAGIVDLLETAFPNAEFTNYCVVNYNSRRLMPDGNNAYVDTAHNITKALSDGNKVIIVCDTSNDSDSTNPAGGLVPLSEWQDNLLTMQEAALGSGARILFISTFPRAQLSSGGQQQQKDMAEFQLRTFPNNLVYAYTALGNPANSNQLRPQYNYGDNIHLNDPGAAALAQLIIAKMTEMFVTEPGKRISIPIQKADTANGPWSDTAIITDTTDNNLIVSQDNKFYRGRIKYAGGYVSPWSATVQGLSGNTPAPDPELQVAGFRFSLSNTDTISGFLNVTGGGLDPNNYSRVWTHPSGVTLTHLVTDGTTATQKWGAQFVPGNAGNDSGETTNDGGGILPAAGAQVGAFFNNGATTPGYQFILKGIPGASYEVDVYGSLNSGFGLDADPMVVSFTGKTPIEFNAVGSTSRKATFTGITADGTGVIGSYSVAPKAGQSQFGMNNALVVRQVEIS
;
A
#
# COMPACT_ATOMS: atom_id res chain seq x y z
N MET A 1 4.29 -31.63 -16.90
CA MET A 1 5.49 -31.44 -17.75
C MET A 1 5.14 -30.45 -18.83
N ARG A 2 5.57 -29.19 -18.68
CA ARG A 2 5.43 -28.14 -19.68
C ARG A 2 6.78 -27.46 -19.81
N ASP A 3 7.24 -27.38 -21.05
CA ASP A 3 8.54 -26.88 -21.43
C ASP A 3 8.67 -25.39 -21.17
N ILE A 4 9.75 -25.02 -20.48
CA ILE A 4 10.28 -23.66 -20.42
C ILE A 4 11.23 -23.53 -21.61
N VAL A 5 10.88 -22.70 -22.59
CA VAL A 5 11.83 -22.24 -23.60
C VAL A 5 12.17 -20.79 -23.27
N GLN A 6 13.35 -20.62 -22.68
CA GLN A 6 14.01 -19.35 -22.46
C GLN A 6 14.90 -19.07 -23.70
N VAL A 7 14.69 -17.96 -24.39
CA VAL A 7 15.66 -17.44 -25.37
C VAL A 7 15.94 -15.99 -25.02
N ILE A 8 17.13 -15.74 -24.47
CA ILE A 8 17.74 -14.41 -24.40
C ILE A 8 18.94 -14.45 -25.34
N VAL A 9 18.82 -13.81 -26.51
CA VAL A 9 19.89 -13.05 -27.18
C VAL A 9 19.20 -12.07 -28.14
N GLY A 10 19.38 -10.76 -27.92
CA GLY A 10 19.09 -9.67 -28.85
C GLY A 10 17.79 -9.75 -29.68
N GLY A 11 16.67 -9.21 -29.17
CA GLY A 11 15.47 -9.10 -29.99
C GLY A 11 14.25 -8.58 -29.24
N VAL A 12 13.49 -7.73 -29.93
CA VAL A 12 12.16 -7.20 -29.59
C VAL A 12 11.32 -8.16 -28.75
N ILE A 13 10.88 -7.73 -27.57
CA ILE A 13 9.87 -8.44 -26.79
C ILE A 13 8.52 -8.17 -27.46
N ARG A 14 7.98 -9.18 -28.15
CA ARG A 14 6.55 -9.20 -28.47
C ARG A 14 5.81 -9.63 -27.22
N VAL A 15 5.15 -8.68 -26.57
CA VAL A 15 4.24 -8.98 -25.47
C VAL A 15 3.11 -9.84 -26.04
N PRO A 16 2.87 -11.06 -25.52
CA PRO A 16 1.70 -11.85 -25.90
C PRO A 16 0.42 -11.07 -25.58
N ALA A 17 -0.66 -11.34 -26.29
CA ALA A 17 -1.98 -10.76 -26.03
C ALA A 17 -2.62 -11.20 -24.69
N SER A 18 -1.86 -11.85 -23.81
CA SER A 18 -2.22 -12.21 -22.43
C SER A 18 -1.16 -11.61 -21.50
N GLY A 19 -1.58 -10.62 -20.71
CA GLY A 19 -0.83 -9.64 -19.94
C GLY A 19 0.02 -10.18 -18.80
N GLY A 20 1.02 -11.00 -19.13
CA GLY A 20 2.16 -11.22 -18.25
C GLY A 20 3.12 -10.02 -18.32
N ALA A 21 3.12 -9.17 -17.28
CA ALA A 21 4.20 -8.19 -17.10
C ALA A 21 5.52 -8.94 -16.87
N VAL A 22 6.39 -8.97 -17.88
CA VAL A 22 7.75 -9.51 -17.74
C VAL A 22 8.61 -8.44 -17.07
N SER A 23 8.76 -8.55 -15.75
CA SER A 23 9.78 -7.80 -15.01
C SER A 23 11.15 -8.45 -15.26
N ILE A 24 12.01 -7.77 -16.01
CA ILE A 24 13.41 -8.16 -16.16
C ILE A 24 14.19 -7.34 -15.15
N GLY A 25 14.75 -7.99 -14.13
CA GLY A 25 15.55 -7.35 -13.09
C GLY A 25 16.79 -6.65 -13.67
N GLY A 26 16.71 -5.32 -13.80
CA GLY A 26 17.80 -4.44 -14.20
C GLY A 26 17.46 -2.99 -13.90
N GLU A 27 18.48 -2.13 -13.84
CA GLU A 27 18.40 -0.69 -13.48
C GLU A 27 17.47 0.17 -14.36
N ALA A 28 16.93 -0.38 -15.45
CA ALA A 28 16.08 0.31 -16.41
C ALA A 28 14.60 0.29 -15.97
N PRO A 29 13.84 1.38 -16.13
CA PRO A 29 12.43 1.40 -15.78
C PRO A 29 11.65 0.44 -16.70
N ALA A 30 10.63 -0.20 -16.13
CA ALA A 30 9.69 -0.98 -16.93
C ALA A 30 8.90 -0.05 -17.86
N ILE A 31 8.56 -0.51 -19.06
CA ILE A 31 7.67 0.22 -19.97
C ILE A 31 6.61 -0.75 -20.51
N SER A 32 5.37 -0.27 -20.60
CA SER A 32 4.25 -1.01 -21.16
C SER A 32 3.44 -0.13 -22.11
N VAL A 33 2.69 -0.78 -23.00
CA VAL A 33 1.73 -0.13 -23.90
C VAL A 33 0.40 -0.84 -23.79
N TYR A 34 -0.69 -0.08 -23.65
CA TYR A 34 -2.05 -0.59 -23.68
C TYR A 34 -2.98 0.33 -24.44
N ALA A 35 -4.13 -0.17 -24.89
CA ALA A 35 -5.10 0.60 -25.66
C ALA A 35 -5.97 1.48 -24.76
N GLU A 36 -6.33 2.68 -25.22
CA GLU A 36 -7.35 3.53 -24.61
C GLU A 36 -8.17 4.20 -25.73
N GLY A 37 -9.23 3.51 -26.16
CA GLY A 37 -10.02 3.90 -27.34
C GLY A 37 -9.17 3.90 -28.62
N ASP A 38 -9.21 5.00 -29.38
CA ASP A 38 -8.40 5.21 -30.59
C ASP A 38 -6.93 5.57 -30.28
N ASN A 39 -6.61 5.72 -28.99
CA ASN A 39 -5.27 6.00 -28.51
C ASN A 39 -4.62 4.74 -27.91
N GLN A 40 -3.34 4.88 -27.59
CA GLN A 40 -2.56 3.98 -26.78
C GLN A 40 -1.94 4.78 -25.64
N VAL A 41 -1.76 4.13 -24.50
CA VAL A 41 -1.07 4.67 -23.34
C VAL A 41 0.29 4.00 -23.25
N ILE A 42 1.33 4.81 -23.29
CA ILE A 42 2.70 4.39 -22.97
C ILE A 42 2.92 4.65 -21.48
N SER A 43 3.02 3.59 -20.69
CA SER A 43 3.25 3.71 -19.24
C SER A 43 4.68 3.33 -18.89
N VAL A 44 5.39 4.22 -18.19
CA VAL A 44 6.74 3.95 -17.70
C VAL A 44 6.65 3.69 -16.20
N GLY A 45 6.81 2.42 -15.82
CA GLY A 45 6.77 1.99 -14.42
C GLY A 45 7.88 2.67 -13.63
N ALA A 46 7.49 3.42 -12.60
CA ALA A 46 8.43 3.85 -11.58
C ALA A 46 8.79 2.62 -10.74
N ALA A 47 9.95 2.01 -10.97
CA ALA A 47 10.54 1.22 -9.90
C ALA A 47 10.69 2.15 -8.67
N PRO A 48 10.41 1.71 -7.45
CA PRO A 48 10.79 2.47 -6.26
C PRO A 48 12.32 2.53 -6.24
N TYR A 49 12.89 3.58 -6.82
CA TYR A 49 14.33 3.76 -6.89
C TYR A 49 14.83 4.22 -5.54
N TYR A 50 15.39 3.28 -4.78
CA TYR A 50 16.49 3.59 -3.90
C TYR A 50 17.77 3.53 -4.74
N LEU A 51 18.24 4.68 -5.21
CA LEU A 51 19.47 4.77 -6.00
C LEU A 51 20.69 4.77 -5.06
N THR A 52 21.38 3.64 -5.01
CA THR A 52 22.83 3.57 -4.81
C THR A 52 23.40 4.14 -3.50
N GLY A 53 22.61 4.18 -2.42
CA GLY A 53 23.18 4.40 -1.09
C GLY A 53 23.87 3.12 -0.61
N LYS A 54 25.16 3.19 -0.27
CA LYS A 54 25.73 2.25 0.69
C LYS A 54 25.02 2.47 2.03
N ILE A 55 24.46 1.42 2.61
CA ILE A 55 23.72 1.46 3.87
C ILE A 55 24.50 0.68 4.92
N GLY A 56 24.89 1.37 5.99
CA GLY A 56 25.52 0.75 7.14
C GLY A 56 24.47 0.43 8.19
N VAL A 57 24.43 -0.81 8.69
CA VAL A 57 23.61 -1.18 9.84
C VAL A 57 24.53 -1.42 11.02
N ILE A 58 24.48 -0.56 12.03
CA ILE A 58 25.26 -0.69 13.27
C ILE A 58 24.29 -1.08 14.40
N GLY A 59 24.73 -1.88 15.37
CA GLY A 59 23.80 -2.30 16.41
C GLY A 59 24.19 -3.57 17.16
N ASP A 60 23.19 -4.17 17.78
CA ASP A 60 23.32 -5.31 18.66
C ASP A 60 22.94 -6.66 17.98
N SER A 61 22.71 -7.67 18.80
CA SER A 61 22.37 -9.03 18.38
C SER A 61 21.07 -9.14 17.57
N GLN A 62 20.16 -8.17 17.66
CA GLN A 62 18.97 -8.16 16.84
C GLN A 62 19.30 -7.80 15.39
N GLY A 63 20.30 -6.93 15.17
CA GLY A 63 20.78 -6.55 13.85
C GLY A 63 21.70 -7.60 13.21
N THR A 64 22.36 -8.46 14.00
CA THR A 64 23.21 -9.53 13.45
C THR A 64 22.44 -10.64 12.75
N GLY A 65 21.14 -10.80 13.05
CA GLY A 65 20.33 -11.90 12.54
C GLY A 65 20.49 -13.21 13.32
N GLN A 66 21.23 -13.23 14.44
CA GLN A 66 21.63 -14.48 15.12
C GLN A 66 20.45 -15.37 15.59
N TYR A 67 19.30 -14.77 15.86
CA TYR A 67 18.12 -15.47 16.39
C TYR A 67 17.06 -15.76 15.33
N GLN A 68 17.37 -15.47 14.06
CA GLN A 68 16.51 -15.72 12.94
C GLN A 68 17.08 -16.84 12.06
N SER A 69 16.21 -17.49 11.30
CA SER A 69 16.62 -18.42 10.24
C SER A 69 17.45 -17.68 9.17
N PRO A 70 18.34 -18.37 8.43
CA PRO A 70 19.07 -17.76 7.31
C PRO A 70 18.12 -17.09 6.31
N GLY A 71 18.38 -15.83 5.96
CA GLY A 71 17.52 -15.04 5.06
C GLY A 71 16.34 -14.36 5.75
N ALA A 72 16.13 -14.57 7.05
CA ALA A 72 15.09 -13.92 7.84
C ALA A 72 15.65 -12.84 8.79
N GLY A 73 16.96 -12.58 8.77
CA GLY A 73 17.56 -11.47 9.49
C GLY A 73 17.09 -10.12 8.94
N ILE A 74 17.12 -9.08 9.77
CA ILE A 74 16.66 -7.74 9.37
C ILE A 74 17.41 -7.26 8.11
N VAL A 75 18.72 -7.44 8.06
CA VAL A 75 19.53 -7.02 6.91
C VAL A 75 19.18 -7.83 5.65
N ASP A 76 19.02 -9.15 5.75
CA ASP A 76 18.64 -10.00 4.61
C ASP A 76 17.29 -9.57 3.99
N LEU A 77 16.32 -9.23 4.85
CA LEU A 77 15.00 -8.77 4.43
C LEU A 77 15.06 -7.37 3.79
N LEU A 78 15.95 -6.50 4.29
CA LEU A 78 16.17 -5.18 3.69
C LEU A 78 16.90 -5.27 2.35
N GLU A 79 17.88 -6.15 2.20
CA GLU A 79 18.54 -6.44 0.91
C GLU A 79 17.53 -6.93 -0.13
N THR A 80 16.60 -7.78 0.29
CA THR A 80 15.49 -8.24 -0.58
C THR A 80 14.57 -7.10 -1.00
N ALA A 81 14.24 -6.18 -0.07
CA ALA A 81 13.36 -5.05 -0.34
C ALA A 81 14.03 -3.93 -1.15
N PHE A 82 15.34 -3.78 -1.02
CA PHE A 82 16.15 -2.76 -1.67
C PHE A 82 17.30 -3.40 -2.47
N PRO A 83 17.00 -4.17 -3.54
CA PRO A 83 18.00 -4.97 -4.27
C PRO A 83 19.07 -4.14 -5.00
N ASN A 84 18.90 -2.82 -5.07
CA ASN A 84 19.85 -1.88 -5.68
C ASN A 84 20.68 -1.10 -4.63
N ALA A 85 20.52 -1.41 -3.34
CA ALA A 85 21.34 -0.86 -2.26
C ALA A 85 22.43 -1.86 -1.85
N GLU A 86 23.59 -1.35 -1.45
CA GLU A 86 24.66 -2.16 -0.87
C GLU A 86 24.55 -2.06 0.65
N PHE A 87 24.21 -3.16 1.33
CA PHE A 87 24.17 -3.19 2.78
C PHE A 87 25.50 -3.69 3.34
N THR A 88 25.95 -3.07 4.43
CA THR A 88 27.03 -3.60 5.26
C THR A 88 26.54 -3.72 6.69
N ASN A 89 26.56 -4.94 7.22
CA ASN A 89 26.15 -5.22 8.59
C ASN A 89 27.35 -5.14 9.53
N TYR A 90 27.38 -4.09 10.34
CA TYR A 90 28.36 -3.87 11.41
C TYR A 90 27.80 -4.25 12.79
N CYS A 91 26.63 -4.87 12.87
CA CYS A 91 26.05 -5.24 14.15
C CYS A 91 26.90 -6.30 14.86
N VAL A 92 26.98 -6.21 16.19
CA VAL A 92 27.72 -7.16 17.02
C VAL A 92 26.92 -7.48 18.27
N VAL A 93 26.90 -8.76 18.64
CA VAL A 93 26.16 -9.27 19.80
C VAL A 93 26.57 -8.55 21.08
N ASN A 94 25.60 -8.23 21.94
CA ASN A 94 25.77 -7.54 23.23
C ASN A 94 26.22 -6.07 23.15
N TYR A 95 26.30 -5.46 21.97
CA TYR A 95 26.60 -4.03 21.88
C TYR A 95 25.50 -3.17 22.52
N ASN A 96 25.94 -2.06 23.11
CA ASN A 96 25.13 -0.96 23.64
C ASN A 96 25.60 0.35 22.97
N SER A 97 24.92 1.46 23.23
CA SER A 97 25.25 2.76 22.61
C SER A 97 26.71 3.19 22.75
N ARG A 98 27.39 2.87 23.87
CA ARG A 98 28.81 3.21 24.10
C ARG A 98 29.76 2.61 23.06
N ARG A 99 29.46 1.40 22.58
CA ARG A 99 30.27 0.69 21.57
C ARG A 99 30.11 1.29 20.17
N LEU A 100 28.93 1.87 19.90
CA LEU A 100 28.50 2.38 18.60
C LEU A 100 28.92 3.83 18.35
N MET A 101 29.31 4.55 19.40
CA MET A 101 29.74 5.94 19.38
C MET A 101 30.89 6.22 18.41
N PRO A 102 31.01 7.46 17.87
CA PRO A 102 32.15 7.84 17.05
C PRO A 102 33.49 7.61 17.76
N ASP A 103 34.55 7.44 16.97
CA ASP A 103 35.93 7.36 17.47
C ASP A 103 36.25 8.51 18.43
N GLY A 104 36.82 8.18 19.58
CA GLY A 104 37.12 9.15 20.62
C GLY A 104 37.80 8.51 21.83
N ASN A 105 37.82 9.23 22.96
CA ASN A 105 38.49 8.78 24.19
C ASN A 105 37.66 7.80 25.04
N ASN A 106 36.51 7.34 24.56
CA ASN A 106 35.67 6.37 25.27
C ASN A 106 36.29 4.96 25.16
N ALA A 107 36.64 4.36 26.29
CA ALA A 107 37.29 3.06 26.37
C ALA A 107 36.44 1.88 25.85
N TYR A 108 35.14 2.08 25.64
CA TYR A 108 34.23 1.05 25.15
C TYR A 108 34.01 1.09 23.64
N VAL A 109 34.38 2.16 22.95
CA VAL A 109 34.14 2.30 21.49
C VAL A 109 34.85 1.19 20.73
N ASP A 110 34.13 0.55 19.81
CA ASP A 110 34.72 -0.42 18.88
C ASP A 110 34.89 0.21 17.50
N THR A 111 36.12 0.61 17.19
CA THR A 111 36.46 1.32 15.95
C THR A 111 36.30 0.48 14.68
N ALA A 112 35.99 -0.82 14.79
CA ALA A 112 35.74 -1.70 13.64
C ALA A 112 34.24 -1.84 13.31
N HIS A 113 33.34 -1.44 14.22
CA HIS A 113 31.91 -1.69 14.11
C HIS A 113 31.03 -0.51 14.55
N ASN A 114 31.63 0.68 14.74
CA ASN A 114 30.93 1.88 15.15
C ASN A 114 30.49 2.76 13.98
N ILE A 115 29.85 3.90 14.31
CA ILE A 115 29.40 4.86 13.31
C ILE A 115 30.54 5.48 12.50
N THR A 116 31.71 5.76 13.11
CA THR A 116 32.85 6.32 12.36
C THR A 116 33.30 5.36 11.27
N LYS A 117 33.41 4.07 11.60
CA LYS A 117 33.75 3.04 10.61
C LYS A 117 32.72 2.96 9.50
N ALA A 118 31.43 2.87 9.84
CA ALA A 118 30.36 2.81 8.84
C ALA A 118 30.39 4.03 7.90
N LEU A 119 30.57 5.25 8.42
CA LEU A 119 30.69 6.46 7.61
C LEU A 119 31.95 6.44 6.72
N SER A 120 33.09 5.97 7.25
CA SER A 120 34.35 5.89 6.51
C SER A 120 34.30 4.92 5.31
N ASP A 121 33.46 3.89 5.37
CA ASP A 121 33.23 2.95 4.28
C ASP A 121 32.30 3.50 3.18
N GLY A 122 31.89 4.77 3.33
CA GLY A 122 31.11 5.50 2.33
C GLY A 122 29.60 5.35 2.49
N ASN A 123 29.13 4.76 3.58
CA ASN A 123 27.69 4.62 3.86
C ASN A 123 27.01 6.00 3.95
N LYS A 124 25.94 6.18 3.18
CA LYS A 124 25.14 7.43 3.12
C LYS A 124 23.87 7.36 3.94
N VAL A 125 23.52 6.17 4.39
CA VAL A 125 22.46 5.94 5.36
C VAL A 125 22.99 5.00 6.43
N ILE A 126 22.79 5.39 7.69
CA ILE A 126 23.14 4.59 8.85
C ILE A 126 21.83 4.17 9.54
N ILE A 127 21.62 2.88 9.70
CA ILE A 127 20.54 2.33 10.52
C ILE A 127 21.14 1.90 11.85
N VAL A 128 20.60 2.43 12.95
CA VAL A 128 21.04 2.10 14.31
C VAL A 128 20.05 1.12 14.94
N CYS A 129 20.48 -0.12 15.10
CA CYS A 129 19.76 -1.23 15.73
C CYS A 129 20.26 -1.46 17.17
N ASP A 130 20.05 -0.47 18.05
CA ASP A 130 20.41 -0.54 19.48
C ASP A 130 19.14 -0.74 20.31
N THR A 131 18.80 -2.00 20.56
CA THR A 131 17.41 -2.38 20.84
C THR A 131 17.10 -2.50 22.33
N SER A 132 18.08 -2.82 23.16
CA SER A 132 17.80 -3.12 24.58
C SER A 132 18.98 -3.11 25.55
N ASN A 133 20.21 -3.24 25.08
CA ASN A 133 21.36 -3.59 25.92
C ASN A 133 21.84 -2.48 26.86
N ASP A 134 21.56 -1.22 26.55
CA ASP A 134 21.84 -0.08 27.44
C ASP A 134 21.10 -0.15 28.78
N SER A 135 19.97 -0.87 28.81
CA SER A 135 19.17 -1.07 30.01
C SER A 135 19.56 -2.33 30.82
N ASP A 136 20.60 -3.06 30.39
CA ASP A 136 21.09 -4.26 31.06
C ASP A 136 22.28 -3.95 31.98
N SER A 137 22.07 -4.05 33.29
CA SER A 137 23.11 -3.83 34.30
C SER A 137 24.27 -4.83 34.23
N THR A 138 24.11 -5.95 33.53
CA THR A 138 25.12 -6.99 33.39
C THR A 138 25.89 -6.91 32.06
N ASN A 139 25.60 -5.91 31.22
CA ASN A 139 26.24 -5.80 29.91
C ASN A 139 27.78 -5.67 30.02
N PRO A 140 28.56 -6.39 29.19
CA PRO A 140 30.03 -6.36 29.26
C PRO A 140 30.67 -5.03 28.82
N ALA A 141 29.92 -4.13 28.17
CA ALA A 141 30.35 -2.79 27.77
C ALA A 141 30.00 -1.73 28.84
N GLY A 142 30.37 -2.02 30.09
CA GLY A 142 30.22 -1.10 31.23
C GLY A 142 28.85 -1.14 31.92
N GLY A 143 28.09 -2.22 31.76
CA GLY A 143 26.80 -2.44 32.42
C GLY A 143 25.72 -1.48 31.95
N LEU A 144 24.86 -1.07 32.89
CA LEU A 144 23.77 -0.14 32.66
C LEU A 144 24.33 1.21 32.17
N VAL A 145 23.86 1.68 31.02
CA VAL A 145 24.19 3.02 30.51
C VAL A 145 23.16 3.99 31.07
N PRO A 146 23.54 5.00 31.87
CA PRO A 146 22.59 6.00 32.37
C PRO A 146 21.80 6.65 31.24
N LEU A 147 20.50 6.94 31.46
CA LEU A 147 19.63 7.52 30.43
C LEU A 147 20.22 8.79 29.79
N SER A 148 20.81 9.69 30.59
CA SER A 148 21.45 10.90 30.07
C SER A 148 22.65 10.60 29.18
N GLU A 149 23.48 9.63 29.56
CA GLU A 149 24.64 9.22 28.74
C GLU A 149 24.17 8.58 27.42
N TRP A 150 23.15 7.73 27.47
CA TRP A 150 22.57 7.15 26.25
C TRP A 150 21.97 8.21 25.32
N GLN A 151 21.29 9.23 25.87
CA GLN A 151 20.78 10.36 25.09
C GLN A 151 21.91 11.12 24.38
N ASP A 152 22.98 11.44 25.12
CA ASP A 152 24.18 12.09 24.57
C ASP A 152 24.83 11.22 23.49
N ASN A 153 24.84 9.90 23.68
CA ASN A 153 25.38 8.98 22.68
C ASN A 153 24.60 9.02 21.37
N LEU A 154 23.27 8.96 21.42
CA LEU A 154 22.43 9.04 20.22
C LEU A 154 22.57 10.38 19.49
N LEU A 155 22.61 11.49 20.23
CA LEU A 155 22.79 12.82 19.66
C LEU A 155 24.17 12.96 18.98
N THR A 156 25.22 12.42 19.60
CA THR A 156 26.57 12.43 19.03
C THR A 156 26.66 11.58 17.76
N MET A 157 26.01 10.41 17.74
CA MET A 157 25.90 9.60 16.51
C MET A 157 25.16 10.35 15.40
N GLN A 158 24.06 11.04 15.73
CA GLN A 158 23.34 11.86 14.76
C GLN A 158 24.21 12.98 14.20
N GLU A 159 24.93 13.71 15.06
CA GLU A 159 25.84 14.78 14.65
C GLU A 159 26.93 14.25 13.71
N ALA A 160 27.54 13.10 14.03
CA ALA A 160 28.55 12.47 13.18
C ALA A 160 28.01 12.11 11.78
N ALA A 161 26.81 11.51 11.71
CA ALA A 161 26.17 11.19 10.44
C ALA A 161 25.89 12.46 9.61
N LEU A 162 25.27 13.48 10.23
CA LEU A 162 24.97 14.75 9.56
C LEU A 162 26.24 15.47 9.09
N GLY A 163 27.29 15.49 9.91
CA GLY A 163 28.59 16.08 9.57
C GLY A 163 29.28 15.40 8.38
N SER A 164 29.00 14.12 8.15
CA SER A 164 29.48 13.36 7.00
C SER A 164 28.53 13.38 5.78
N GLY A 165 27.45 14.16 5.85
CA GLY A 165 26.43 14.25 4.81
C GLY A 165 25.62 12.96 4.65
N ALA A 166 25.60 12.10 5.67
CA ALA A 166 24.78 10.89 5.73
C ALA A 166 23.44 11.17 6.44
N ARG A 167 22.45 10.32 6.17
CA ARG A 167 21.22 10.24 6.96
C ARG A 167 21.37 9.16 8.03
N ILE A 168 20.73 9.36 9.17
CA ILE A 168 20.67 8.36 10.24
C ILE A 168 19.20 8.00 10.48
N LEU A 169 18.94 6.71 10.68
CA LEU A 169 17.66 6.15 11.05
C LEU A 169 17.85 5.35 12.35
N PHE A 170 17.13 5.73 13.39
CA PHE A 170 17.12 4.99 14.64
C PHE A 170 15.98 3.97 14.63
N ILE A 171 16.24 2.79 15.15
CA ILE A 171 15.18 1.88 15.60
C ILE A 171 14.98 2.15 17.10
N SER A 172 13.72 2.31 17.52
CA SER A 172 13.47 2.48 18.95
C SER A 172 13.90 1.24 19.72
N THR A 173 14.15 1.39 21.02
CA THR A 173 14.17 0.20 21.89
C THR A 173 12.84 -0.56 21.77
N PHE A 174 12.84 -1.84 22.15
CA PHE A 174 11.62 -2.62 22.32
C PHE A 174 11.65 -3.45 23.60
N PRO A 175 10.48 -3.89 24.12
CA PRO A 175 10.41 -4.46 25.47
C PRO A 175 11.26 -5.71 25.67
N ARG A 176 12.04 -5.75 26.76
CA ARG A 176 12.83 -6.92 27.20
C ARG A 176 12.41 -7.36 28.61
N ALA A 177 11.78 -8.52 28.72
CA ALA A 177 11.17 -8.95 29.98
C ALA A 177 12.19 -9.37 31.04
N GLN A 178 13.39 -9.79 30.63
CA GLN A 178 14.44 -10.26 31.56
C GLN A 178 15.11 -9.15 32.36
N LEU A 179 14.90 -7.89 32.00
CA LEU A 179 15.48 -6.76 32.73
C LEU A 179 14.86 -6.62 34.12
N SER A 180 15.62 -6.01 35.04
CA SER A 180 15.07 -5.54 36.31
C SER A 180 13.94 -4.54 36.07
N SER A 181 13.08 -4.31 37.07
CA SER A 181 12.01 -3.29 36.95
C SER A 181 12.56 -1.90 36.57
N GLY A 182 13.73 -1.54 37.10
CA GLY A 182 14.44 -0.32 36.72
C GLY A 182 14.89 -0.32 35.26
N GLY A 183 15.47 -1.43 34.77
CA GLY A 183 15.86 -1.56 33.37
C GLY A 183 14.67 -1.56 32.40
N GLN A 184 13.55 -2.19 32.78
CA GLN A 184 12.31 -2.16 32.01
C GLN A 184 11.75 -0.74 31.89
N GLN A 185 11.73 0.01 33.01
CA GLN A 185 11.30 1.41 32.98
C GLN A 185 12.24 2.27 32.12
N GLN A 186 13.55 2.05 32.23
CA GLN A 186 14.54 2.77 31.44
C GLN A 186 14.38 2.52 29.94
N GLN A 187 14.11 1.29 29.50
CA GLN A 187 13.83 1.02 28.08
C GLN A 187 12.64 1.82 27.56
N LYS A 188 11.58 1.93 28.36
CA LYS A 188 10.41 2.72 28.02
C LYS A 188 10.76 4.20 27.90
N ASP A 189 11.50 4.73 28.88
CA ASP A 189 11.94 6.13 28.88
C ASP A 189 12.85 6.44 27.66
N MET A 190 13.69 5.48 27.26
CA MET A 190 14.50 5.53 26.03
C MET A 190 13.63 5.60 24.78
N ALA A 191 12.67 4.70 24.61
CA ALA A 191 11.76 4.70 23.46
C ALA A 191 10.96 6.01 23.36
N GLU A 192 10.46 6.51 24.49
CA GLU A 192 9.73 7.78 24.53
C GLU A 192 10.63 8.98 24.20
N PHE A 193 11.88 8.98 24.66
CA PHE A 193 12.87 9.99 24.27
C PHE A 193 13.13 9.97 22.76
N GLN A 194 13.38 8.80 22.18
CA GLN A 194 13.59 8.64 20.75
C GLN A 194 12.40 9.20 19.96
N LEU A 195 11.17 8.86 20.37
CA LEU A 195 9.94 9.33 19.71
C LEU A 195 9.82 10.86 19.71
N ARG A 196 10.12 11.51 20.83
CA ARG A 196 10.06 12.99 20.92
C ARG A 196 11.20 13.68 20.17
N THR A 197 12.38 13.07 20.13
CA THR A 197 13.60 13.73 19.65
C THR A 197 13.86 13.50 18.17
N PHE A 198 13.53 12.31 17.66
CA PHE A 198 13.84 11.90 16.28
C PHE A 198 12.62 11.49 15.45
N PRO A 199 11.45 12.16 15.52
CA PRO A 199 10.20 11.65 14.91
C PRO A 199 10.32 11.41 13.39
N ASN A 200 11.15 12.20 12.70
CA ASN A 200 11.36 12.07 11.26
C ASN A 200 12.40 11.00 10.87
N ASN A 201 13.20 10.53 11.84
CA ASN A 201 14.32 9.61 11.64
C ASN A 201 14.20 8.38 12.56
N LEU A 202 12.98 8.02 12.96
CA LEU A 202 12.73 6.92 13.90
C LEU A 202 11.80 5.87 13.31
N VAL A 203 12.18 4.61 13.46
CA VAL A 203 11.31 3.44 13.37
C VAL A 203 10.84 3.10 14.77
N TYR A 204 9.59 3.47 15.10
CA TYR A 204 9.06 3.25 16.45
C TYR A 204 8.51 1.82 16.60
N ALA A 205 9.33 0.95 17.18
CA ALA A 205 9.06 -0.49 17.33
C ALA A 205 8.44 -0.86 18.70
N TYR A 206 8.58 0.00 19.72
CA TYR A 206 8.27 -0.36 21.10
C TYR A 206 6.84 -0.89 21.29
N THR A 207 5.83 -0.14 20.81
CA THR A 207 4.42 -0.56 20.89
C THR A 207 3.99 -1.47 19.74
N ALA A 208 4.66 -1.38 18.59
CA ALA A 208 4.38 -2.20 17.43
C ALA A 208 4.68 -3.69 17.70
N LEU A 209 5.79 -3.96 18.38
CA LEU A 209 6.25 -5.30 18.73
C LEU A 209 5.88 -5.71 20.17
N GLY A 210 5.61 -4.72 21.04
CA GLY A 210 5.24 -4.93 22.44
C GLY A 210 3.87 -5.57 22.62
N ASN A 211 3.75 -6.35 23.69
CA ASN A 211 2.50 -6.98 24.11
C ASN A 211 1.55 -5.92 24.67
N PRO A 212 0.37 -5.70 24.07
CA PRO A 212 -0.58 -4.69 24.56
C PRO A 212 -1.11 -4.99 25.97
N ALA A 213 -1.09 -6.26 26.40
CA ALA A 213 -1.47 -6.66 27.75
C ALA A 213 -0.34 -6.49 28.78
N ASN A 214 0.92 -6.39 28.34
CA ASN A 214 2.08 -6.17 29.20
C ASN A 214 3.19 -5.46 28.41
N SER A 215 3.30 -4.15 28.60
CA SER A 215 4.25 -3.29 27.86
C SER A 215 5.73 -3.60 28.10
N ASN A 216 6.05 -4.51 29.04
CA ASN A 216 7.42 -4.92 29.34
C ASN A 216 7.80 -6.23 28.62
N GLN A 217 6.92 -6.75 27.77
CA GLN A 217 7.12 -7.99 27.03
C GLN A 217 6.90 -7.79 25.54
N LEU A 218 7.64 -8.53 24.71
CA LEU A 218 7.29 -8.73 23.32
C LEU A 218 5.98 -9.50 23.20
N ARG A 219 5.24 -9.30 22.09
CA ARG A 219 4.13 -10.19 21.76
C ARG A 219 4.63 -11.63 21.63
N PRO A 220 3.89 -12.63 22.13
CA PRO A 220 4.31 -14.02 22.03
C PRO A 220 4.66 -14.45 20.60
N GLN A 221 3.92 -13.97 19.59
CA GLN A 221 4.18 -14.31 18.19
C GLN A 221 5.50 -13.77 17.63
N TYR A 222 6.10 -12.77 18.28
CA TYR A 222 7.35 -12.13 17.82
C TYR A 222 8.55 -12.52 18.66
N ASN A 223 8.36 -13.24 19.77
CA ASN A 223 9.41 -13.60 20.71
C ASN A 223 10.10 -14.91 20.30
N TYR A 224 11.43 -14.93 20.33
CA TYR A 224 12.24 -16.14 20.10
C TYR A 224 12.06 -17.21 21.19
N GLY A 225 11.55 -16.82 22.36
CA GLY A 225 11.31 -17.67 23.52
C GLY A 225 12.22 -17.36 24.71
N ASP A 226 13.19 -16.47 24.55
CA ASP A 226 14.09 -16.02 25.61
C ASP A 226 13.64 -14.70 26.27
N ASN A 227 12.58 -14.08 25.76
CA ASN A 227 12.06 -12.78 26.21
C ASN A 227 13.01 -11.59 26.00
N ILE A 228 13.91 -11.74 25.03
CA ILE A 228 14.85 -10.70 24.61
C ILE A 228 14.75 -10.49 23.10
N HIS A 229 14.89 -11.55 22.31
CA HIS A 229 15.11 -11.46 20.87
C HIS A 229 13.85 -11.74 20.07
N LEU A 230 13.80 -11.17 18.87
CA LEU A 230 12.75 -11.45 17.91
C LEU A 230 12.95 -12.83 17.26
N ASN A 231 11.86 -13.52 16.93
CA ASN A 231 11.88 -14.65 16.01
C ASN A 231 11.72 -14.17 14.55
N ASP A 232 11.64 -15.09 13.58
CA ASP A 232 11.47 -14.75 12.15
C ASP A 232 10.25 -13.83 11.91
N PRO A 233 9.03 -14.12 12.41
CA PRO A 233 7.90 -13.19 12.32
C PRO A 233 8.16 -11.80 12.92
N GLY A 234 8.86 -11.72 14.05
CA GLY A 234 9.19 -10.46 14.71
C GLY A 234 10.19 -9.63 13.91
N ALA A 235 11.23 -10.26 13.37
CA ALA A 235 12.21 -9.61 12.49
C ALA A 235 11.55 -9.13 11.19
N ALA A 236 10.65 -9.93 10.60
CA ALA A 236 9.87 -9.52 9.44
C ALA A 236 8.98 -8.31 9.73
N ALA A 237 8.30 -8.28 10.88
CA ALA A 237 7.49 -7.14 11.30
C ALA A 237 8.34 -5.87 11.47
N LEU A 238 9.52 -5.98 12.10
CA LEU A 238 10.44 -4.86 12.25
C LEU A 238 11.00 -4.37 10.89
N ALA A 239 11.39 -5.29 10.01
CA ALA A 239 11.86 -4.96 8.67
C ALA A 239 10.81 -4.18 7.86
N GLN A 240 9.53 -4.55 7.95
CA GLN A 240 8.45 -3.79 7.29
C GLN A 240 8.32 -2.35 7.81
N LEU A 241 8.49 -2.13 9.12
CA LEU A 241 8.50 -0.77 9.68
C LEU A 241 9.71 0.04 9.17
N ILE A 242 10.88 -0.59 9.06
CA ILE A 242 12.09 0.04 8.50
C ILE A 242 11.87 0.38 7.03
N ILE A 243 11.36 -0.55 6.21
CA ILE A 243 11.07 -0.34 4.79
C ILE A 243 10.11 0.83 4.59
N ALA A 244 9.02 0.88 5.37
CA ALA A 244 8.07 1.98 5.31
C ALA A 244 8.74 3.32 5.62
N LYS A 245 9.57 3.40 6.67
CA LYS A 245 10.25 4.63 7.05
C LYS A 245 11.33 5.06 6.06
N MET A 246 12.11 4.11 5.52
CA MET A 246 13.06 4.39 4.45
C MET A 246 12.35 4.90 3.19
N THR A 247 11.21 4.31 2.84
CA THR A 247 10.39 4.79 1.72
C THR A 247 9.96 6.24 1.95
N GLU A 248 9.45 6.56 3.15
CA GLU A 248 9.10 7.94 3.53
C GLU A 248 10.30 8.91 3.41
N MET A 249 11.47 8.54 3.97
CA MET A 249 12.65 9.40 4.04
C MET A 249 13.33 9.66 2.68
N PHE A 250 13.32 8.67 1.78
CA PHE A 250 14.16 8.70 0.58
C PHE A 250 13.39 8.86 -0.73
N VAL A 251 12.09 8.55 -0.75
CA VAL A 251 11.25 8.83 -1.93
C VAL A 251 10.86 10.32 -2.00
N THR A 252 10.92 11.06 -0.90
CA THR A 252 10.41 12.44 -0.83
C THR A 252 11.36 13.54 -1.33
N GLU A 253 12.68 13.38 -1.33
CA GLU A 253 13.61 14.49 -1.70
C GLU A 253 14.60 14.16 -2.85
N PRO A 254 15.38 13.05 -2.86
CA PRO A 254 16.21 12.67 -4.02
C PRO A 254 15.46 11.79 -5.05
N GLY A 255 14.45 11.04 -4.60
CA GLY A 255 13.61 10.16 -5.40
C GLY A 255 12.46 10.86 -6.13
N LYS A 256 12.27 12.17 -5.90
CA LYS A 256 11.28 12.97 -6.62
C LYS A 256 11.64 12.97 -8.10
N ARG A 257 10.87 12.22 -8.87
CA ARG A 257 10.92 12.29 -10.32
C ARG A 257 10.67 13.73 -10.75
N ILE A 258 11.48 14.24 -11.66
CA ILE A 258 11.26 15.55 -12.29
C ILE A 258 10.69 15.42 -13.70
N SER A 259 10.99 14.31 -14.39
CA SER A 259 10.39 14.03 -15.70
C SER A 259 10.61 12.60 -16.19
N ILE A 260 9.80 12.19 -17.17
CA ILE A 260 9.97 10.98 -17.97
C ILE A 260 10.11 11.38 -19.44
N PRO A 261 11.34 11.51 -19.97
CA PRO A 261 11.53 11.60 -21.41
C PRO A 261 11.14 10.29 -22.08
N ILE A 262 10.33 10.38 -23.13
CA ILE A 262 9.92 9.26 -23.98
C ILE A 262 10.42 9.51 -25.39
N GLN A 263 11.08 8.50 -25.96
CA GLN A 263 11.57 8.50 -27.33
C GLN A 263 10.78 7.52 -28.18
N LYS A 264 10.70 7.85 -29.48
CA LYS A 264 10.04 7.05 -30.50
C LYS A 264 10.99 6.74 -31.66
N ALA A 265 10.80 5.58 -32.30
CA ALA A 265 11.51 5.17 -33.51
C ALA A 265 10.61 4.38 -34.46
N ASP A 266 10.93 4.37 -35.76
CA ASP A 266 10.21 3.58 -36.78
C ASP A 266 10.49 2.09 -36.71
N THR A 267 11.65 1.70 -36.15
CA THR A 267 12.07 0.31 -35.95
C THR A 267 12.73 0.18 -34.59
N ALA A 268 12.76 -1.02 -34.01
CA ALA A 268 13.32 -1.26 -32.67
C ALA A 268 14.80 -0.84 -32.52
N ASN A 269 15.55 -0.82 -33.62
CA ASN A 269 16.97 -0.43 -33.67
C ASN A 269 17.19 0.84 -34.50
N GLY A 270 16.13 1.58 -34.82
CA GLY A 270 16.19 2.77 -35.66
C GLY A 270 16.71 4.01 -34.93
N PRO A 271 16.84 5.15 -35.65
CA PRO A 271 17.12 6.42 -35.01
C PRO A 271 15.98 6.80 -34.05
N TRP A 272 16.36 7.22 -32.84
CA TRP A 272 15.42 7.60 -31.79
C TRP A 272 15.25 9.12 -31.74
N SER A 273 14.00 9.58 -31.69
CA SER A 273 13.65 11.00 -31.52
C SER A 273 12.85 11.22 -30.26
N ASP A 274 13.15 12.30 -29.53
CA ASP A 274 12.35 12.74 -28.39
C ASP A 274 10.92 13.04 -28.85
N THR A 275 9.94 12.39 -28.21
CA THR A 275 8.52 12.50 -28.60
C THR A 275 7.72 13.26 -27.55
N ALA A 276 7.98 12.99 -26.27
CA ALA A 276 7.32 13.69 -25.18
C ALA A 276 8.19 13.68 -23.91
N ILE A 277 7.86 14.58 -22.99
CA ILE A 277 8.41 14.60 -21.64
C ILE A 277 7.23 14.72 -20.67
N ILE A 278 6.96 13.66 -19.91
CA ILE A 278 5.97 13.72 -18.83
C ILE A 278 6.64 14.47 -17.67
N THR A 279 6.09 15.60 -17.25
CA THR A 279 6.63 16.42 -16.15
C THR A 279 5.80 16.34 -14.87
N ASP A 280 4.59 15.79 -14.96
CA ASP A 280 3.77 15.51 -13.79
C ASP A 280 4.42 14.38 -12.97
N THR A 281 4.70 14.68 -11.70
CA THR A 281 5.36 13.74 -10.79
C THR A 281 4.41 12.67 -10.26
N THR A 282 3.11 12.78 -10.55
CA THR A 282 2.07 11.83 -10.17
C THR A 282 1.59 10.95 -11.32
N ASP A 283 1.84 11.35 -12.58
CA ASP A 283 1.44 10.61 -13.78
C ASP A 283 2.62 9.91 -14.47
N ASN A 284 2.42 8.66 -14.86
CA ASN A 284 3.43 7.82 -15.52
C ASN A 284 3.10 7.58 -17.01
N ASN A 285 2.02 8.18 -17.49
CA ASN A 285 1.38 7.79 -18.72
C ASN A 285 1.56 8.88 -19.79
N LEU A 286 1.83 8.44 -21.01
CA LEU A 286 1.76 9.26 -22.22
C LEU A 286 0.66 8.68 -23.11
N ILE A 287 -0.38 9.46 -23.36
CA ILE A 287 -1.45 9.11 -24.30
C ILE A 287 -1.07 9.60 -25.69
N VAL A 288 -1.01 8.71 -26.67
CA VAL A 288 -0.73 9.01 -28.08
C VAL A 288 -1.64 8.20 -28.99
N SER A 289 -1.82 8.63 -30.24
CA SER A 289 -2.54 7.82 -31.22
C SER A 289 -1.81 6.50 -31.50
N GLN A 290 -2.57 5.45 -31.82
CA GLN A 290 -2.01 4.16 -32.23
C GLN A 290 -1.24 4.32 -33.55
N ASP A 291 0.06 4.02 -33.54
CA ASP A 291 0.95 4.32 -34.67
C ASP A 291 1.96 3.22 -35.02
N ASN A 292 1.91 2.08 -34.31
CA ASN A 292 2.81 0.94 -34.51
C ASN A 292 4.31 1.28 -34.42
N LYS A 293 4.67 2.39 -33.77
CA LYS A 293 6.07 2.82 -33.58
C LYS A 293 6.69 2.17 -32.35
N PHE A 294 8.00 2.23 -32.22
CA PHE A 294 8.71 1.71 -31.06
C PHE A 294 8.95 2.83 -30.05
N TYR A 295 8.75 2.53 -28.77
CA TYR A 295 8.88 3.47 -27.66
C TYR A 295 9.90 2.98 -26.64
N ARG A 296 10.58 3.94 -26.01
CA ARG A 296 11.37 3.73 -24.80
C ARG A 296 11.29 4.96 -23.90
N GLY A 297 11.36 4.75 -22.60
CA GLY A 297 11.30 5.79 -21.59
C GLY A 297 12.50 5.75 -20.66
N ARG A 298 12.80 6.86 -20.01
CA ARG A 298 13.72 6.90 -18.88
C ARG A 298 13.23 7.91 -17.85
N ILE A 299 13.70 7.82 -16.62
CA ILE A 299 13.26 8.70 -15.54
C ILE A 299 14.41 9.63 -15.16
N LYS A 300 14.12 10.93 -15.07
CA LYS A 300 15.01 11.93 -14.49
C LYS A 300 14.56 12.25 -13.08
N TYR A 301 15.51 12.32 -12.15
CA TYR A 301 15.28 12.58 -10.74
C TYR A 301 15.79 13.95 -10.32
N ALA A 302 15.18 14.54 -9.30
CA ALA A 302 15.58 15.83 -8.73
C ALA A 302 17.04 15.81 -8.23
N GLY A 303 17.53 14.65 -7.77
CA GLY A 303 18.93 14.44 -7.40
C GLY A 303 19.94 14.41 -8.55
N GLY A 304 19.53 14.70 -9.79
CA GLY A 304 20.40 14.76 -10.97
C GLY A 304 20.67 13.42 -11.65
N TYR A 305 20.26 12.30 -11.04
CA TYR A 305 20.33 10.99 -11.67
C TYR A 305 19.36 10.86 -12.85
N VAL A 306 19.78 10.12 -13.88
CA VAL A 306 19.00 9.79 -15.06
C VAL A 306 19.09 8.28 -15.27
N SER A 307 17.96 7.58 -15.23
CA SER A 307 17.96 6.13 -15.45
C SER A 307 18.48 5.77 -16.85
N PRO A 308 18.98 4.53 -17.04
CA PRO A 308 19.06 3.94 -18.37
C PRO A 308 17.71 4.00 -19.09
N TRP A 309 17.74 3.89 -20.41
CA TRP A 309 16.52 3.69 -21.18
C TRP A 309 15.89 2.35 -20.83
N SER A 310 14.56 2.32 -20.73
CA SER A 310 13.76 1.10 -20.65
C SER A 310 14.06 0.16 -21.80
N ALA A 311 13.59 -1.08 -21.68
CA ALA A 311 13.39 -1.93 -22.84
C ALA A 311 12.56 -1.20 -23.92
N THR A 312 12.70 -1.64 -25.17
CA THR A 312 11.89 -1.11 -26.27
C THR A 312 10.56 -1.86 -26.35
N VAL A 313 9.46 -1.12 -26.43
CA VAL A 313 8.12 -1.67 -26.63
C VAL A 313 7.52 -1.17 -27.94
N GLN A 314 6.75 -2.01 -28.62
CA GLN A 314 6.06 -1.63 -29.84
C GLN A 314 4.66 -1.10 -29.51
N GLY A 315 4.34 0.07 -30.06
CA GLY A 315 3.02 0.66 -30.02
C GLY A 315 2.00 -0.18 -30.76
N LEU A 316 0.72 -0.02 -30.41
CA LEU A 316 -0.38 -0.70 -31.07
C LEU A 316 -0.57 -0.13 -32.48
N SER A 317 -0.91 -1.02 -33.41
CA SER A 317 -1.38 -0.65 -34.75
C SER A 317 -2.84 -0.25 -34.67
N GLY A 318 -3.25 0.83 -35.36
CA GLY A 318 -4.62 1.38 -35.41
C GLY A 318 -5.72 0.46 -35.95
N ASN A 319 -5.50 -0.86 -36.00
CA ASN A 319 -6.58 -1.82 -36.15
C ASN A 319 -7.15 -2.05 -34.75
N THR A 320 -8.26 -1.37 -34.47
CA THR A 320 -9.06 -1.46 -33.25
C THR A 320 -9.06 -2.91 -32.73
N PRO A 321 -8.29 -3.23 -31.67
CA PRO A 321 -8.42 -4.51 -31.02
C PRO A 321 -9.82 -4.57 -30.41
N ALA A 322 -10.50 -5.70 -30.58
CA ALA A 322 -11.66 -6.00 -29.75
C ALA A 322 -11.27 -5.81 -28.27
N PRO A 323 -12.16 -5.29 -27.42
CA PRO A 323 -11.86 -5.07 -26.00
C PRO A 323 -11.26 -6.34 -25.39
N ASP A 324 -10.11 -6.18 -24.75
CA ASP A 324 -9.31 -7.24 -24.14
C ASP A 324 -10.15 -8.04 -23.13
N PRO A 325 -10.16 -9.39 -23.20
CA PRO A 325 -10.84 -10.24 -22.22
C PRO A 325 -10.10 -10.43 -20.88
N GLU A 326 -8.91 -9.87 -20.64
CA GLU A 326 -8.21 -10.02 -19.36
C GLU A 326 -8.54 -8.94 -18.31
N LEU A 327 -9.07 -9.41 -17.17
CA LEU A 327 -9.46 -8.69 -15.95
C LEU A 327 -10.35 -7.46 -16.17
N GLN A 328 -11.63 -7.72 -16.48
CA GLN A 328 -12.65 -6.69 -16.38
C GLN A 328 -12.81 -6.24 -14.92
N VAL A 329 -12.13 -5.15 -14.57
CA VAL A 329 -12.41 -4.41 -13.34
C VAL A 329 -13.43 -3.33 -13.67
N ALA A 330 -14.58 -3.36 -12.99
CA ALA A 330 -15.60 -2.33 -13.10
C ALA A 330 -15.83 -1.69 -11.73
N GLY A 331 -15.59 -0.39 -11.63
CA GLY A 331 -15.88 0.42 -10.44
C GLY A 331 -17.15 1.23 -10.64
N PHE A 332 -18.09 1.14 -9.69
CA PHE A 332 -19.30 1.96 -9.67
C PHE A 332 -19.31 2.82 -8.40
N ARG A 333 -19.45 4.13 -8.59
CA ARG A 333 -19.56 5.11 -7.51
C ARG A 333 -20.98 5.63 -7.44
N PHE A 334 -21.59 5.59 -6.27
CA PHE A 334 -22.92 6.15 -6.07
C PHE A 334 -22.83 7.62 -5.63
N SER A 335 -23.46 8.52 -6.38
CA SER A 335 -23.48 9.95 -6.09
C SER A 335 -24.88 10.54 -6.22
N LEU A 336 -25.21 11.51 -5.35
CA LEU A 336 -26.42 12.31 -5.47
C LEU A 336 -26.29 13.37 -6.57
N SER A 337 -25.07 13.83 -6.85
CA SER A 337 -24.74 14.82 -7.88
C SER A 337 -24.09 14.17 -9.11
N ASN A 338 -24.14 14.85 -10.26
CA ASN A 338 -23.34 14.51 -11.43
C ASN A 338 -22.02 15.28 -11.53
N THR A 339 -21.75 16.19 -10.59
CA THR A 339 -20.61 17.09 -10.64
C THR A 339 -19.35 16.49 -10.05
N ASP A 340 -19.49 15.49 -9.17
CA ASP A 340 -18.34 14.87 -8.54
C ASP A 340 -17.83 13.73 -9.42
N THR A 341 -16.54 13.70 -9.73
CA THR A 341 -15.90 12.62 -10.49
C THR A 341 -14.84 11.92 -9.64
N ILE A 342 -14.81 10.59 -9.70
CA ILE A 342 -13.70 9.79 -9.17
C ILE A 342 -13.07 9.07 -10.36
N SER A 343 -11.77 9.26 -10.54
CA SER A 343 -11.04 8.57 -11.59
C SER A 343 -11.15 7.04 -11.43
N GLY A 344 -11.42 6.33 -12.53
CA GLY A 344 -11.58 4.88 -12.55
C GLY A 344 -12.95 4.35 -12.10
N PHE A 345 -13.91 5.22 -11.77
CA PHE A 345 -15.28 4.84 -11.43
C PHE A 345 -16.30 5.38 -12.43
N LEU A 346 -17.32 4.59 -12.72
CA LEU A 346 -18.56 5.08 -13.34
C LEU A 346 -19.42 5.76 -12.28
N ASN A 347 -19.75 7.02 -12.52
CA ASN A 347 -20.66 7.78 -11.67
C ASN A 347 -22.12 7.32 -11.86
N VAL A 348 -22.66 6.71 -10.82
CA VAL A 348 -24.07 6.35 -10.66
C VAL A 348 -24.78 7.54 -10.02
N THR A 349 -25.22 8.47 -10.87
CA THR A 349 -25.81 9.76 -10.46
C THR A 349 -27.32 9.68 -10.26
N GLY A 350 -27.86 10.53 -9.40
CA GLY A 350 -29.31 10.82 -9.30
C GLY A 350 -29.95 10.39 -7.98
N GLY A 351 -29.23 9.74 -7.07
CA GLY A 351 -29.79 9.25 -5.81
C GLY A 351 -31.00 8.31 -5.99
N GLY A 352 -31.44 7.63 -4.93
CA GLY A 352 -32.67 6.82 -5.03
C GLY A 352 -33.96 7.64 -5.14
N LEU A 353 -33.84 8.98 -5.20
CA LEU A 353 -34.96 9.92 -5.30
C LEU A 353 -35.29 10.38 -6.70
N ASP A 354 -34.39 10.22 -7.65
CA ASP A 354 -34.67 10.59 -9.02
C ASP A 354 -35.74 9.63 -9.56
N PRO A 355 -36.97 10.12 -9.86
CA PRO A 355 -38.01 9.30 -10.46
C PRO A 355 -37.62 8.76 -11.85
N ASN A 356 -36.45 9.11 -12.38
CA ASN A 356 -35.88 8.57 -13.60
C ASN A 356 -34.89 7.41 -13.35
N ASN A 357 -34.68 6.97 -12.11
CA ASN A 357 -33.74 5.89 -11.77
C ASN A 357 -34.35 4.47 -11.77
N TYR A 358 -35.62 4.32 -12.14
CA TYR A 358 -36.25 3.01 -12.36
C TYR A 358 -35.68 2.35 -13.61
N SER A 359 -35.22 1.10 -13.49
CA SER A 359 -34.64 0.34 -14.61
C SER A 359 -33.47 1.06 -15.30
N ARG A 360 -32.82 1.99 -14.60
CA ARG A 360 -31.69 2.73 -15.14
C ARG A 360 -30.50 1.79 -15.25
N VAL A 361 -29.82 1.89 -16.39
CA VAL A 361 -28.64 1.10 -16.72
C VAL A 361 -27.45 2.05 -16.76
N TRP A 362 -26.46 1.80 -15.92
CA TRP A 362 -25.15 2.45 -15.99
C TRP A 362 -24.17 1.48 -16.64
N THR A 363 -23.53 1.91 -17.73
CA THR A 363 -22.60 1.09 -18.51
C THR A 363 -21.18 1.58 -18.29
N HIS A 364 -20.32 0.73 -17.72
CA HIS A 364 -18.89 1.00 -17.57
C HIS A 364 -18.18 0.81 -18.93
N PRO A 365 -17.06 1.51 -19.20
CA PRO A 365 -16.29 1.31 -20.43
C PRO A 365 -15.87 -0.15 -20.72
N SER A 366 -15.77 -0.99 -19.68
CA SER A 366 -15.52 -2.43 -19.82
C SER A 366 -16.70 -3.23 -20.39
N GLY A 367 -17.87 -2.61 -20.58
CA GLY A 367 -19.11 -3.27 -21.03
C GLY A 367 -19.96 -3.85 -19.90
N VAL A 368 -19.46 -3.88 -18.67
CA VAL A 368 -20.24 -4.27 -17.49
C VAL A 368 -21.29 -3.21 -17.21
N THR A 369 -22.54 -3.65 -17.05
CA THR A 369 -23.66 -2.77 -16.72
C THR A 369 -24.18 -3.05 -15.33
N LEU A 370 -24.48 -1.99 -14.58
CA LEU A 370 -25.26 -2.04 -13.36
C LEU A 370 -26.67 -1.59 -13.70
N THR A 371 -27.67 -2.43 -13.44
CA THR A 371 -29.07 -2.07 -13.60
C THR A 371 -29.75 -2.01 -12.23
N HIS A 372 -30.42 -0.89 -11.94
CA HIS A 372 -31.25 -0.78 -10.75
C HIS A 372 -32.63 -1.39 -11.00
N LEU A 373 -32.99 -2.38 -10.20
CA LEU A 373 -34.28 -3.04 -10.22
C LEU A 373 -35.13 -2.53 -9.05
N VAL A 374 -36.16 -1.76 -9.36
CA VAL A 374 -37.26 -1.49 -8.42
C VAL A 374 -38.47 -2.22 -8.95
N THR A 375 -38.85 -3.31 -8.28
CA THR A 375 -39.83 -4.29 -8.81
C THR A 375 -41.28 -4.03 -8.43
N ASP A 376 -41.59 -2.93 -7.72
CA ASP A 376 -42.97 -2.61 -7.34
C ASP A 376 -43.41 -1.28 -7.97
N GLY A 377 -44.01 -1.37 -9.15
CA GLY A 377 -44.66 -0.26 -9.86
C GLY A 377 -45.99 0.21 -9.24
N THR A 378 -46.31 -0.18 -8.00
CA THR A 378 -47.58 0.13 -7.33
C THR A 378 -47.43 0.76 -5.94
N THR A 379 -46.25 0.72 -5.31
CA THR A 379 -45.97 1.43 -4.04
C THR A 379 -44.61 2.14 -3.99
N ALA A 380 -43.97 2.43 -5.14
CA ALA A 380 -42.72 3.20 -5.25
C ALA A 380 -42.71 4.58 -4.53
N THR A 381 -43.87 5.05 -4.04
CA THR A 381 -44.02 6.13 -3.08
C THR A 381 -43.68 5.79 -1.62
N GLN A 382 -43.26 4.58 -1.23
CA GLN A 382 -42.56 4.34 0.05
C GLN A 382 -41.08 4.71 -0.03
N LYS A 383 -40.90 5.97 -0.44
CA LYS A 383 -39.91 6.97 -0.06
C LYS A 383 -38.52 6.47 0.29
N TRP A 384 -37.69 6.45 -0.74
CA TRP A 384 -36.35 7.01 -0.72
C TRP A 384 -36.33 8.52 -0.37
N GLY A 385 -37.33 9.05 0.34
CA GLY A 385 -37.80 10.44 0.34
C GLY A 385 -36.75 11.53 0.57
N ALA A 386 -36.98 12.71 -0.01
CA ALA A 386 -36.19 13.94 0.22
C ALA A 386 -36.03 14.29 1.71
N GLN A 387 -36.90 13.75 2.57
CA GLN A 387 -36.83 13.85 4.02
C GLN A 387 -35.61 13.17 4.68
N PHE A 388 -34.97 12.21 4.00
CA PHE A 388 -33.82 11.47 4.55
C PHE A 388 -32.48 11.95 3.97
N VAL A 389 -32.48 12.71 2.87
CA VAL A 389 -31.26 13.14 2.17
C VAL A 389 -30.41 14.15 2.92
N PRO A 390 -30.97 15.16 3.63
CA PRO A 390 -30.12 16.12 4.36
C PRO A 390 -29.49 15.56 5.65
N GLY A 391 -30.01 14.44 6.17
CA GLY A 391 -29.60 13.89 7.47
C GLY A 391 -29.02 12.48 7.45
N ASN A 392 -29.37 11.66 6.46
CA ASN A 392 -29.05 10.23 6.44
C ASN A 392 -28.10 9.81 5.30
N ALA A 393 -27.86 10.68 4.31
CA ALA A 393 -26.86 10.45 3.27
C ALA A 393 -25.48 10.98 3.71
N GLY A 394 -24.41 10.32 3.24
CA GLY A 394 -23.07 10.88 3.40
C GLY A 394 -23.02 12.26 2.75
N ASN A 395 -22.40 13.24 3.42
CA ASN A 395 -22.31 14.59 2.89
C ASN A 395 -21.33 14.66 1.71
N ASP A 396 -21.50 15.67 0.85
CA ASP A 396 -20.67 15.90 -0.36
C ASP A 396 -19.23 16.37 -0.03
N SER A 397 -18.88 16.47 1.26
CA SER A 397 -17.63 17.12 1.68
C SER A 397 -16.38 16.26 1.54
N GLY A 398 -16.51 14.95 1.31
CA GLY A 398 -15.36 14.08 1.06
C GLY A 398 -14.29 14.03 2.17
N GLU A 399 -14.54 14.60 3.35
CA GLU A 399 -13.65 14.62 4.50
C GLU A 399 -14.23 13.83 5.67
N THR A 400 -13.40 12.99 6.29
CA THR A 400 -13.68 12.45 7.63
C THR A 400 -12.51 12.71 8.56
N THR A 401 -12.70 13.62 9.50
CA THR A 401 -12.15 13.51 10.85
C THR A 401 -12.95 12.43 11.60
N ASN A 402 -12.27 11.49 12.28
CA ASN A 402 -12.81 10.34 13.05
C ASN A 402 -13.16 9.05 12.27
N ASP A 403 -12.26 8.53 11.43
CA ASP A 403 -12.41 7.25 10.71
C ASP A 403 -11.80 6.02 11.45
N GLY A 404 -11.25 6.22 12.65
CA GLY A 404 -10.60 5.13 13.40
C GLY A 404 -9.35 4.54 12.73
N GLY A 405 -8.73 5.24 11.76
CA GLY A 405 -7.47 4.83 11.14
C GLY A 405 -7.62 3.78 10.03
N GLY A 406 -8.64 3.93 9.19
CA GLY A 406 -9.00 2.97 8.16
C GLY A 406 -8.30 3.13 6.81
N ILE A 407 -8.07 2.01 6.09
CA ILE A 407 -7.64 1.99 4.67
C ILE A 407 -8.67 2.70 3.78
N LEU A 408 -8.26 3.78 3.11
CA LEU A 408 -9.01 4.40 2.02
C LEU A 408 -9.11 3.42 0.84
N PRO A 409 -10.27 3.24 0.18
CA PRO A 409 -10.27 2.63 -1.14
C PRO A 409 -9.30 3.39 -2.05
N ALA A 410 -8.63 2.70 -2.98
CA ALA A 410 -7.52 3.22 -3.78
C ALA A 410 -7.84 4.50 -4.60
N ALA A 411 -9.10 4.94 -4.65
CA ALA A 411 -9.48 6.30 -5.02
C ALA A 411 -10.73 6.69 -4.21
N GLY A 412 -10.73 7.91 -3.65
CA GLY A 412 -11.67 8.37 -2.63
C GLY A 412 -13.14 8.27 -3.01
N ALA A 413 -13.82 7.21 -2.55
CA ALA A 413 -15.27 7.17 -2.48
C ALA A 413 -15.74 8.30 -1.54
N GLN A 414 -16.33 9.37 -2.09
CA GLN A 414 -16.63 10.58 -1.33
C GLN A 414 -18.12 10.81 -1.06
N VAL A 415 -19.04 9.98 -1.58
CA VAL A 415 -20.49 10.15 -1.36
C VAL A 415 -21.19 8.80 -1.25
N GLY A 416 -22.17 8.71 -0.35
CA GLY A 416 -23.04 7.55 -0.18
C GLY A 416 -24.48 7.87 -0.52
N ALA A 417 -25.12 7.08 -1.39
CA ALA A 417 -26.42 7.44 -1.96
C ALA A 417 -27.45 6.30 -2.02
N PHE A 418 -27.15 5.11 -1.49
CA PHE A 418 -28.05 3.96 -1.56
C PHE A 418 -28.77 3.68 -0.23
N PHE A 419 -30.06 3.31 -0.26
CA PHE A 419 -30.98 3.15 0.89
C PHE A 419 -32.17 2.23 0.56
N ASN A 420 -32.16 0.95 0.95
CA ASN A 420 -33.40 0.17 0.80
C ASN A 420 -34.33 0.29 2.02
N ASN A 421 -35.46 1.01 1.92
CA ASN A 421 -36.52 0.94 2.93
C ASN A 421 -37.47 -0.22 2.66
N GLY A 422 -37.31 -1.34 3.35
CA GLY A 422 -38.28 -2.41 3.21
C GLY A 422 -37.81 -3.75 3.72
N ALA A 423 -38.48 -4.22 4.76
CA ALA A 423 -38.34 -5.56 5.28
C ALA A 423 -38.81 -6.60 4.23
N THR A 424 -38.00 -7.65 4.06
CA THR A 424 -38.42 -9.04 3.75
C THR A 424 -38.77 -9.46 2.31
N THR A 425 -38.81 -8.62 1.27
CA THR A 425 -39.11 -9.15 -0.08
C THR A 425 -37.84 -9.69 -0.77
N PRO A 426 -37.78 -10.98 -1.12
CA PRO A 426 -36.61 -11.62 -1.71
C PRO A 426 -36.53 -11.26 -3.20
N GLY A 427 -35.93 -10.12 -3.52
CA GLY A 427 -35.66 -9.69 -4.89
C GLY A 427 -34.31 -9.00 -5.00
N TYR A 428 -33.67 -9.16 -6.16
CA TYR A 428 -32.47 -8.37 -6.47
C TYR A 428 -32.84 -6.90 -6.62
N GLN A 429 -32.09 -6.05 -5.93
CA GLN A 429 -32.17 -4.59 -6.07
C GLN A 429 -31.30 -4.11 -7.22
N PHE A 430 -30.22 -4.83 -7.49
CA PHE A 430 -29.40 -4.60 -8.67
C PHE A 430 -29.05 -5.89 -9.36
N ILE A 431 -28.87 -5.76 -10.66
CA ILE A 431 -28.29 -6.79 -11.48
C ILE A 431 -27.08 -6.22 -12.21
N LEU A 432 -25.98 -6.95 -12.12
CA LEU A 432 -24.84 -6.75 -12.98
C LEU A 432 -25.03 -7.61 -14.24
N LYS A 433 -24.85 -7.03 -15.41
CA LYS A 433 -24.86 -7.71 -16.73
C LYS A 433 -23.64 -7.34 -17.55
N GLY A 434 -23.45 -8.02 -18.68
CA GLY A 434 -22.29 -7.80 -19.54
C GLY A 434 -21.01 -8.41 -18.93
N ILE A 435 -21.20 -9.36 -18.01
CA ILE A 435 -20.15 -10.04 -17.30
C ILE A 435 -19.95 -11.42 -17.96
N PRO A 436 -18.73 -11.76 -18.44
CA PRO A 436 -18.43 -13.09 -18.96
C PRO A 436 -18.75 -14.23 -17.98
N GLY A 437 -18.87 -15.46 -18.50
CA GLY A 437 -19.03 -16.67 -17.68
C GLY A 437 -17.74 -17.01 -16.91
N ALA A 438 -17.40 -16.22 -15.90
CA ALA A 438 -16.23 -16.37 -15.06
C ALA A 438 -16.60 -16.27 -13.57
N SER A 439 -15.57 -16.39 -12.72
CA SER A 439 -15.69 -16.16 -11.29
C SER A 439 -15.30 -14.72 -10.96
N TYR A 440 -15.96 -14.13 -9.98
CA TYR A 440 -15.80 -12.73 -9.61
C TYR A 440 -15.57 -12.56 -8.12
N GLU A 441 -14.75 -11.56 -7.80
CA GLU A 441 -14.69 -10.92 -6.51
C GLU A 441 -15.47 -9.61 -6.56
N VAL A 442 -16.34 -9.39 -5.60
CA VAL A 442 -17.10 -8.14 -5.48
C VAL A 442 -16.87 -7.54 -4.10
N ASP A 443 -16.33 -6.34 -4.08
CA ASP A 443 -16.17 -5.52 -2.89
C ASP A 443 -17.33 -4.52 -2.78
N VAL A 444 -17.94 -4.48 -1.59
CA VAL A 444 -19.00 -3.53 -1.24
C VAL A 444 -18.52 -2.63 -0.10
N TYR A 445 -18.66 -1.32 -0.29
CA TYR A 445 -18.24 -0.30 0.67
C TYR A 445 -19.46 0.39 1.29
N GLY A 446 -19.53 0.41 2.62
CA GLY A 446 -20.59 1.05 3.41
C GLY A 446 -20.44 2.58 3.54
N SER A 447 -21.25 3.18 4.43
CA SER A 447 -21.31 4.64 4.65
C SER A 447 -20.07 5.21 5.36
N LEU A 448 -19.71 6.46 5.07
CA LEU A 448 -18.55 7.16 5.64
C LEU A 448 -18.91 8.01 6.87
N ASN A 449 -20.20 8.25 7.12
CA ASN A 449 -20.62 9.20 8.14
C ASN A 449 -20.74 8.52 9.52
N SER A 450 -19.91 8.93 10.47
CA SER A 450 -19.93 8.45 11.87
C SER A 450 -21.00 9.13 12.73
N GLY A 451 -21.55 10.26 12.28
CA GLY A 451 -22.67 10.97 12.92
C GLY A 451 -24.04 10.36 12.63
N PHE A 452 -24.08 9.25 11.90
CA PHE A 452 -25.33 8.58 11.54
C PHE A 452 -25.89 7.79 12.74
N GLY A 453 -27.09 8.13 13.18
CA GLY A 453 -27.77 7.46 14.29
C GLY A 453 -28.33 6.10 13.88
N LEU A 454 -27.85 5.04 14.54
CA LEU A 454 -28.44 3.70 14.81
C LEU A 454 -29.14 2.89 13.67
N ASP A 455 -29.35 3.43 12.47
CA ASP A 455 -30.35 2.91 11.53
C ASP A 455 -29.77 2.27 10.25
N ALA A 456 -28.45 1.99 10.21
CA ALA A 456 -27.79 1.25 9.12
C ALA A 456 -26.68 0.30 9.62
N ASP A 457 -26.57 0.10 10.94
CA ASP A 457 -25.63 -0.83 11.56
C ASP A 457 -26.40 -1.91 12.35
N PRO A 458 -26.25 -3.19 11.99
CA PRO A 458 -25.47 -3.71 10.87
C PRO A 458 -26.17 -3.53 9.51
N MET A 459 -25.41 -3.55 8.41
CA MET A 459 -25.94 -3.75 7.06
C MET A 459 -25.74 -5.20 6.64
N VAL A 460 -26.75 -5.80 5.98
CA VAL A 460 -26.63 -7.12 5.35
C VAL A 460 -26.60 -6.96 3.84
N VAL A 461 -25.56 -7.49 3.20
CA VAL A 461 -25.44 -7.53 1.74
C VAL A 461 -25.33 -8.97 1.29
N SER A 462 -25.88 -9.29 0.12
CA SER A 462 -25.78 -10.61 -0.48
C SER A 462 -25.77 -10.50 -2.00
N PHE A 463 -25.15 -11.50 -2.62
CA PHE A 463 -25.13 -11.73 -4.06
C PHE A 463 -25.74 -13.10 -4.36
N THR A 464 -26.24 -13.29 -5.59
CA THR A 464 -26.78 -14.55 -6.07
C THR A 464 -25.90 -15.75 -5.68
N GLY A 465 -26.49 -16.72 -4.97
CA GLY A 465 -25.79 -17.94 -4.56
C GLY A 465 -24.74 -17.77 -3.45
N LYS A 466 -24.70 -16.61 -2.78
CA LYS A 466 -23.77 -16.34 -1.67
C LYS A 466 -24.50 -16.13 -0.35
N THR A 467 -23.88 -16.61 0.72
CA THR A 467 -24.31 -16.31 2.09
C THR A 467 -24.30 -14.80 2.30
N PRO A 468 -25.37 -14.20 2.85
CA PRO A 468 -25.37 -12.80 3.19
C PRO A 468 -24.27 -12.47 4.20
N ILE A 469 -23.60 -11.34 4.02
CA ILE A 469 -22.58 -10.82 4.95
C ILE A 469 -23.20 -9.67 5.73
N GLU A 470 -23.16 -9.79 7.04
CA GLU A 470 -23.47 -8.71 7.97
C GLU A 470 -22.19 -7.92 8.26
N PHE A 471 -22.17 -6.61 8.01
CA PHE A 471 -21.03 -5.77 8.35
C PHE A 471 -21.43 -4.37 8.83
N ASN A 472 -20.60 -3.81 9.70
CA ASN A 472 -20.80 -2.48 10.24
C ASN A 472 -20.48 -1.42 9.19
N ALA A 473 -21.51 -0.69 8.76
CA ALA A 473 -21.43 0.35 7.74
C ALA A 473 -21.30 1.78 8.32
N VAL A 474 -21.23 1.94 9.65
CA VAL A 474 -21.15 3.26 10.33
C VAL A 474 -19.69 3.69 10.48
N GLY A 475 -19.40 4.94 10.09
CA GLY A 475 -18.13 5.63 10.38
C GLY A 475 -16.88 4.90 9.91
N SER A 476 -17.01 4.00 8.93
CA SER A 476 -15.96 3.03 8.60
C SER A 476 -15.68 3.07 7.10
N THR A 477 -14.73 3.91 6.72
CA THR A 477 -14.21 4.05 5.35
C THR A 477 -13.38 2.84 4.89
N SER A 478 -13.03 1.94 5.81
CA SER A 478 -12.01 0.89 5.62
C SER A 478 -12.51 -0.53 5.71
N ARG A 479 -13.79 -0.71 6.01
CA ARG A 479 -14.41 -2.03 6.07
C ARG A 479 -15.23 -2.23 4.83
N LYS A 480 -14.84 -3.24 4.06
CA LYS A 480 -15.57 -3.73 2.89
C LYS A 480 -16.12 -5.11 3.19
N ALA A 481 -17.27 -5.43 2.62
CA ALA A 481 -17.69 -6.82 2.47
C ALA A 481 -17.15 -7.32 1.13
N THR A 482 -16.31 -8.35 1.18
CA THR A 482 -15.77 -9.01 -0.01
C THR A 482 -16.48 -10.33 -0.23
N PHE A 483 -17.04 -10.49 -1.41
CA PHE A 483 -17.67 -11.72 -1.86
C PHE A 483 -16.81 -12.33 -2.96
N THR A 484 -16.26 -13.53 -2.73
CA THR A 484 -15.46 -14.24 -3.71
C THR A 484 -16.25 -15.36 -4.36
N GLY A 485 -15.79 -15.79 -5.54
CA GLY A 485 -16.38 -16.93 -6.23
C GLY A 485 -17.75 -16.63 -6.81
N ILE A 486 -18.14 -15.37 -7.00
CA ILE A 486 -19.45 -15.01 -7.55
C ILE A 486 -19.46 -15.40 -9.02
N THR A 487 -20.49 -16.12 -9.45
CA THR A 487 -20.69 -16.46 -10.85
C THR A 487 -22.01 -15.86 -11.30
N ALA A 488 -22.05 -15.40 -12.56
CA ALA A 488 -23.31 -15.06 -13.19
C ALA A 488 -24.23 -16.30 -13.23
N ASP A 489 -25.54 -16.07 -13.12
CA ASP A 489 -26.54 -17.11 -13.32
C ASP A 489 -26.59 -17.57 -14.79
N GLY A 490 -27.46 -18.53 -15.11
CA GLY A 490 -27.62 -19.05 -16.48
C GLY A 490 -28.06 -18.01 -17.53
N THR A 491 -28.37 -16.77 -17.11
CA THR A 491 -28.72 -15.65 -17.98
C THR A 491 -27.62 -14.59 -18.07
N GLY A 492 -26.45 -14.82 -17.46
CA GLY A 492 -25.35 -13.86 -17.44
C GLY A 492 -25.57 -12.72 -16.44
N VAL A 493 -26.37 -12.96 -15.39
CA VAL A 493 -26.74 -11.95 -14.39
C VAL A 493 -26.14 -12.29 -13.02
N ILE A 494 -25.53 -11.30 -12.37
CA ILE A 494 -25.25 -11.35 -10.93
C ILE A 494 -26.24 -10.42 -10.24
N GLY A 495 -27.16 -10.99 -9.46
CA GLY A 495 -28.08 -10.23 -8.65
C GLY A 495 -27.50 -9.90 -7.28
N SER A 496 -27.86 -8.74 -6.74
CA SER A 496 -27.49 -8.33 -5.38
C SER A 496 -28.65 -7.70 -4.64
N TYR A 497 -28.63 -7.80 -3.31
CA TYR A 497 -29.51 -7.03 -2.43
C TYR A 497 -28.75 -6.57 -1.20
N SER A 498 -29.20 -5.45 -0.64
CA SER A 498 -28.74 -4.87 0.61
C SER A 498 -29.96 -4.57 1.48
N VAL A 499 -30.02 -5.18 2.66
CA VAL A 499 -31.14 -5.09 3.59
C VAL A 499 -30.63 -4.90 5.01
N ALA A 500 -31.53 -4.48 5.90
CA ALA A 500 -31.25 -4.51 7.33
C ALA A 500 -31.42 -5.92 7.92
N PRO A 501 -30.58 -6.31 8.91
CA PRO A 501 -30.53 -7.67 9.44
C PRO A 501 -31.76 -8.10 10.25
N LYS A 502 -32.49 -7.18 10.90
CA LYS A 502 -33.48 -7.55 11.94
C LYS A 502 -34.74 -6.69 11.96
N ALA A 503 -35.88 -7.32 12.18
CA ALA A 503 -37.12 -6.63 12.53
C ALA A 503 -36.94 -5.82 13.83
N GLY A 504 -37.15 -4.50 13.77
CA GLY A 504 -37.03 -3.59 14.91
C GLY A 504 -35.68 -2.86 15.05
N GLN A 505 -34.73 -3.10 14.15
CA GLN A 505 -33.52 -2.29 13.95
C GLN A 505 -33.47 -1.86 12.49
N SER A 506 -32.87 -0.70 12.19
CA SER A 506 -32.52 -0.17 10.86
C SER A 506 -33.52 -0.45 9.72
N GLN A 507 -34.14 0.57 9.14
CA GLN A 507 -35.01 0.36 7.97
C GLN A 507 -34.22 0.25 6.65
N PHE A 508 -32.91 0.49 6.64
CA PHE A 508 -32.15 0.76 5.41
C PHE A 508 -30.79 0.04 5.32
N GLY A 509 -30.32 -0.21 4.09
CA GLY A 509 -28.93 -0.59 3.77
C GLY A 509 -28.27 0.44 2.85
N MET A 510 -27.00 0.77 3.09
CA MET A 510 -26.24 1.82 2.40
C MET A 510 -24.96 1.36 1.72
N ASN A 511 -24.84 1.68 0.42
CA ASN A 511 -23.65 1.40 -0.40
C ASN A 511 -23.10 2.71 -1.01
N ASN A 512 -21.78 2.86 -0.96
CA ASN A 512 -21.06 4.02 -1.49
C ASN A 512 -20.29 3.70 -2.77
N ALA A 513 -19.74 2.48 -2.81
CA ALA A 513 -19.01 1.98 -3.97
C ALA A 513 -19.19 0.48 -4.11
N LEU A 514 -19.10 0.04 -5.35
CA LEU A 514 -19.04 -1.36 -5.76
C LEU A 514 -17.83 -1.53 -6.66
N VAL A 515 -16.96 -2.50 -6.36
CA VAL A 515 -15.86 -2.89 -7.24
C VAL A 515 -16.01 -4.34 -7.61
N VAL A 516 -16.13 -4.61 -8.92
CA VAL A 516 -16.25 -5.95 -9.48
C VAL A 516 -14.94 -6.30 -10.16
N ARG A 517 -14.33 -7.42 -9.77
CA ARG A 517 -13.11 -7.94 -10.37
C ARG A 517 -13.35 -9.36 -10.85
N GLN A 518 -13.01 -9.63 -12.10
CA GLN A 518 -12.88 -11.02 -12.53
C GLN A 518 -11.73 -11.68 -11.76
N VAL A 519 -11.90 -12.92 -11.33
CA VAL A 519 -10.84 -13.73 -10.74
C VAL A 519 -10.69 -15.01 -11.54
N GLU A 520 -9.46 -15.41 -11.80
CA GLU A 520 -9.20 -16.70 -12.44
C GLU A 520 -9.62 -17.82 -11.49
N ILE A 521 -10.33 -18.81 -12.04
CA ILE A 521 -10.58 -20.05 -11.31
C ILE A 521 -9.25 -20.81 -11.36
N SER A 522 -8.51 -20.77 -10.25
CA SER A 522 -7.28 -21.55 -10.05
C SER A 522 -7.54 -23.05 -10.10
#